data_AF-A0A848WLY5-F1
#
_entry.id   AF-A0A848WLY5-F1
#
_cell.length_a   1.000
_cell.length_b   1.000
_cell.length_c   1.000
_cell.angle_alpha   90.00
_cell.angle_beta   90.00
_cell.angle_gamma   90.00
#
_symmetry.space_group_name_H-M   'P 1'
#
loop_
_entity.id
_entity.type
_entity.pdbx_description
1 polymer ?
#
loop_
_entity_poly.entity_id
_entity_poly.type
_entity_poly.pdbx_seq_one_letter_code
_entity_poly.pdbx_strand_id
1 'polypeptide(L)'
;MAEINLTDEKGRDAVVAAESATFATEYRWIDEEQQQVGTRKILRATMTESDEALIEKAGGLDEVAELLIESDDDVDLEIFGKYL
;
A
#
# COMPACT_ATOMS: atom_id res chain seq x y z
N MET A 1 23.30 12.56 -20.09
CA MET A 1 22.66 13.84 -19.73
C MET A 1 23.38 14.94 -20.46
N ALA A 2 22.64 15.87 -21.06
CA ALA A 2 23.23 17.06 -21.66
C ALA A 2 23.25 18.17 -20.62
N GLU A 3 24.40 18.84 -20.48
CA GLU A 3 24.57 19.98 -19.58
C GLU A 3 24.97 21.20 -20.40
N ILE A 4 24.32 22.33 -20.12
CA ILE A 4 24.58 23.60 -20.79
C ILE A 4 24.94 24.62 -19.71
N ASN A 5 26.16 25.15 -19.81
CA ASN A 5 26.62 26.26 -18.99
C ASN A 5 26.25 27.58 -19.69
N LEU A 6 25.57 28.46 -18.98
CA LEU A 6 25.15 29.78 -19.45
C LEU A 6 25.79 30.84 -18.56
N THR A 7 26.46 31.80 -19.18
CA THR A 7 27.00 32.98 -18.50
C THR A 7 26.44 34.23 -19.17
N ASP A 8 25.89 35.15 -18.39
CA ASP A 8 25.36 36.41 -18.93
C ASP A 8 26.42 37.53 -18.98
N GLU A 9 26.10 38.63 -19.68
CA GLU A 9 26.98 39.80 -19.81
C GLU A 9 27.27 40.50 -18.46
N LYS A 10 26.49 40.20 -17.41
CA LYS A 10 26.69 40.70 -16.05
C LYS A 10 27.51 39.72 -15.18
N GLY A 11 28.04 38.65 -15.77
CA GLY A 11 28.88 37.67 -15.10
C GLY A 11 28.12 36.70 -14.19
N ARG A 12 26.83 36.48 -14.43
CA ARG A 12 26.01 35.50 -13.69
C ARG A 12 26.04 34.16 -14.41
N ASP A 13 26.36 33.12 -13.66
CA ASP A 13 26.45 31.75 -14.17
C ASP A 13 25.20 30.94 -13.81
N ALA A 14 24.76 30.10 -14.76
CA ALA A 14 23.71 29.11 -14.56
C ALA A 14 24.09 27.81 -15.28
N VAL A 15 23.76 26.68 -14.67
CA VAL A 15 23.93 25.36 -15.28
C VAL A 15 22.55 24.76 -15.50
N VAL A 16 22.26 24.38 -16.74
CA VAL A 16 21.01 23.70 -17.12
C VAL A 16 21.34 22.25 -17.43
N ALA A 17 20.81 21.33 -16.62
CA ALA A 17 20.90 19.90 -16.86
C ALA A 17 19.60 19.40 -17.51
N ALA A 18 19.73 18.65 -18.62
CA ALA A 18 18.61 17.97 -19.24
C ALA A 18 18.45 16.57 -18.62
N GLU A 19 17.28 16.32 -18.03
CA GLU A 19 16.88 15.03 -17.49
C GLU A 19 15.70 14.46 -18.31
N SER A 20 15.72 13.15 -18.55
CA SER A 20 14.60 12.47 -19.21
C SER A 20 13.54 12.11 -18.18
N ALA A 21 12.33 12.68 -18.31
CA ALA A 21 11.20 12.26 -17.50
C ALA A 21 10.79 10.83 -17.91
N THR A 22 10.91 9.89 -16.98
CA THR A 22 10.37 8.53 -17.15
C THR A 22 9.12 8.43 -16.30
N PHE A 23 7.99 8.05 -16.92
CA PHE A 23 6.77 7.75 -16.19
C PHE A 23 6.73 6.25 -15.91
N ALA A 24 6.46 5.89 -14.65
CA ALA A 24 6.21 4.51 -14.30
C ALA A 24 4.83 4.09 -14.85
N THR A 25 4.78 3.01 -15.61
CA THR A 25 3.51 2.39 -16.00
C THR A 25 2.97 1.61 -14.81
N GLU A 26 1.88 2.10 -14.20
CA GLU A 26 1.16 1.36 -13.16
C GLU A 26 0.15 0.40 -13.80
N TYR A 27 0.12 -0.83 -13.30
CA TYR A 27 -0.85 -1.85 -13.69
C TYR A 27 -1.82 -2.10 -12.55
N ARG A 28 -3.12 -2.22 -12.86
CA ARG A 28 -4.17 -2.60 -11.90
C ARG A 28 -4.87 -3.86 -12.39
N TRP A 29 -5.19 -4.74 -11.45
CA TRP A 29 -5.96 -5.94 -11.71
C TRP A 29 -7.41 -5.65 -11.36
N ILE A 30 -8.33 -6.04 -12.25
CA ILE A 30 -9.77 -5.85 -12.09
C ILE A 30 -10.49 -7.20 -12.12
N ASP A 31 -11.58 -7.32 -11.38
CA ASP A 31 -12.47 -8.48 -11.42
C ASP A 31 -13.56 -8.34 -12.51
N GLU A 32 -14.45 -9.33 -12.56
CA GLU A 32 -15.57 -9.36 -13.52
C GLU A 32 -16.59 -8.22 -13.30
N GLU A 33 -16.60 -7.62 -12.11
CA GLU A 33 -17.47 -6.49 -11.73
C GLU A 33 -16.79 -5.13 -11.91
N GLN A 34 -15.59 -5.10 -12.52
CA GLN A 34 -14.75 -3.91 -12.72
C GLN A 34 -14.24 -3.27 -11.42
N GLN A 35 -14.18 -4.03 -10.33
CA GLN A 35 -13.59 -3.58 -9.07
C GLN A 35 -12.10 -3.94 -9.02
N GLN A 36 -11.31 -3.13 -8.28
CA GLN A 36 -9.88 -3.38 -8.11
C GLN A 36 -9.67 -4.60 -7.22
N VAL A 37 -8.91 -5.57 -7.71
CA VAL A 37 -8.57 -6.77 -6.95
C VAL A 37 -7.46 -6.45 -5.95
N GLY A 38 -7.67 -6.79 -4.68
CA GLY A 38 -6.70 -6.67 -3.60
C GLY A 38 -6.31 -8.04 -3.04
N THR A 39 -5.04 -8.23 -2.69
CA THR A 39 -4.55 -9.45 -2.03
C THR A 39 -4.38 -9.20 -0.54
N ARG A 40 -5.13 -9.91 0.30
CA ARG A 40 -4.95 -9.90 1.76
C ARG A 40 -4.13 -11.10 2.19
N LYS A 41 -3.02 -10.87 2.91
CA LYS A 41 -2.21 -11.95 3.50
C LYS A 41 -2.69 -12.19 4.92
N ILE A 42 -3.36 -13.32 5.15
CA ILE A 42 -3.79 -13.74 6.49
C ILE A 42 -2.73 -14.70 7.04
N LEU A 43 -2.23 -14.40 8.24
CA LEU A 43 -1.21 -15.22 8.89
C LEU A 43 -1.90 -16.39 9.60
N ARG A 44 -1.76 -17.60 9.06
CA ARG A 44 -2.38 -18.81 9.61
C ARG A 44 -1.66 -19.23 10.89
N ALA A 45 -2.23 -18.93 12.05
CA ALA A 45 -1.76 -19.43 13.34
C ALA A 45 -2.16 -20.91 13.54
N THR A 46 -1.59 -21.57 14.54
CA THR A 46 -1.71 -23.01 14.83
C THR A 46 -3.16 -23.52 14.85
N MET A 47 -3.53 -24.22 13.76
CA MET A 47 -4.56 -25.25 13.46
C MET A 47 -5.84 -25.46 14.31
N THR A 48 -6.09 -24.76 15.42
CA THR A 48 -7.31 -24.98 16.24
C THR A 48 -8.42 -23.98 15.92
N GLU A 49 -8.07 -22.81 15.39
CA GLU A 49 -9.00 -21.74 15.06
C GLU A 49 -8.87 -21.45 13.55
N SER A 50 -9.65 -22.16 12.73
CA SER A 50 -9.79 -21.83 11.31
C SER A 50 -10.59 -20.53 11.14
N ASP A 51 -10.44 -19.90 9.98
CA ASP A 51 -11.30 -18.83 9.50
C ASP A 51 -12.79 -19.19 9.63
N GLU A 52 -13.18 -20.41 9.22
CA GLU A 52 -14.55 -20.91 9.39
C GLU A 52 -14.99 -20.92 10.87
N ALA A 53 -14.13 -21.39 11.78
CA ALA A 53 -14.44 -21.44 13.21
C ALA A 53 -14.52 -20.06 13.86
N LEU A 54 -13.71 -19.10 13.37
CA LEU A 54 -13.74 -17.71 13.85
C LEU A 54 -14.99 -16.98 13.33
N ILE A 55 -15.36 -17.19 12.07
CA ILE A 55 -16.58 -16.64 11.47
C ILE A 55 -17.82 -17.18 12.19
N GLU A 56 -17.87 -18.48 12.50
CA GLU A 56 -19.00 -19.07 13.24
C GLU A 56 -19.16 -18.47 14.65
N LYS A 57 -18.05 -18.12 15.31
CA LYS A 57 -18.05 -17.51 16.65
C LYS A 57 -18.42 -16.02 16.65
N ALA A 58 -17.98 -15.27 15.63
CA ALA A 58 -18.13 -13.82 15.57
C ALA A 58 -19.34 -13.34 14.75
N GLY A 59 -19.87 -14.17 13.85
CA GLY A 59 -21.01 -13.85 12.98
C GLY A 59 -20.65 -13.36 11.58
N GLY A 60 -19.37 -13.08 11.30
CA GLY A 60 -18.89 -12.61 10.01
C GLY A 60 -17.40 -12.22 10.05
N LEU A 61 -16.81 -11.97 8.88
CA LEU A 61 -15.39 -11.63 8.76
C LEU A 61 -15.06 -10.23 9.30
N ASP A 62 -15.98 -9.29 9.18
CA ASP A 62 -15.79 -7.92 9.66
C ASP A 62 -15.80 -7.90 11.20
N GLU A 63 -16.69 -8.68 11.81
CA GLU A 63 -16.80 -8.86 13.26
C GLU A 63 -15.59 -9.61 13.84
N VAL A 64 -15.01 -10.56 13.10
CA VAL A 64 -13.72 -11.18 13.47
C VAL A 64 -12.61 -10.14 13.51
N ALA A 65 -12.57 -9.24 12.52
CA ALA A 65 -11.55 -8.19 12.47
C ALA A 65 -11.68 -7.20 13.63
N GLU A 66 -12.90 -6.78 13.98
CA GLU A 66 -13.15 -5.94 15.15
C GLU A 66 -12.74 -6.63 16.46
N LEU A 67 -13.09 -7.91 16.64
CA LEU A 67 -12.70 -8.69 17.82
C LEU A 67 -11.19 -8.85 17.96
N LEU A 68 -10.46 -8.99 16.84
CA LEU A 68 -9.00 -9.08 16.85
C LEU A 68 -8.35 -7.75 17.26
N ILE A 69 -8.95 -6.62 16.87
CA ILE A 69 -8.49 -5.29 17.27
C ILE A 69 -8.78 -5.04 18.76
N GLU A 70 -9.97 -5.43 19.25
CA GLU A 70 -10.38 -5.19 20.64
C GLU A 70 -9.68 -6.12 21.64
N SER A 71 -9.37 -7.36 21.24
CA SER A 71 -8.82 -8.37 22.16
C SER A 71 -7.29 -8.30 22.34
N ASP A 72 -6.60 -7.58 21.45
CA ASP A 72 -5.13 -7.54 21.44
C ASP A 72 -4.64 -6.08 21.51
N ASP A 73 -4.30 -5.65 22.73
CA ASP A 73 -3.78 -4.32 23.04
C ASP A 73 -2.43 -4.02 22.35
N ASP A 74 -1.73 -5.04 21.82
CA ASP A 74 -0.48 -4.89 21.07
C ASP A 74 -0.70 -4.69 19.56
N VAL A 75 -1.95 -4.68 19.08
CA VAL A 75 -2.28 -4.40 17.67
C VAL A 75 -2.04 -2.92 17.36
N ASP A 76 -0.92 -2.64 16.69
CA ASP A 76 -0.58 -1.31 16.20
C ASP A 76 -1.46 -0.91 15.00
N LEU A 77 -2.56 -0.21 15.29
CA LEU A 77 -3.50 0.29 14.30
C LEU A 77 -2.88 1.27 13.27
N GLU A 78 -1.75 1.92 13.57
CA GLU A 78 -1.06 2.79 12.61
C GLU A 78 -0.29 2.00 11.54
N ILE A 79 0.14 0.78 11.87
CA ILE A 79 0.81 -0.14 10.95
C ILE A 79 -0.23 -1.00 10.20
N PHE A 80 -1.25 -1.49 10.90
CA PHE A 80 -2.23 -2.44 10.35
C PHE A 80 -3.43 -1.77 9.64
N GLY A 81 -3.77 -0.51 9.98
CA GLY A 81 -4.86 0.25 9.34
C GLY A 81 -4.51 0.87 7.97
N LYS A 82 -3.29 0.69 7.46
CA LYS A 82 -2.83 1.29 6.20
C LYS A 82 -3.33 0.60 4.92
N TYR A 83 -3.95 -0.58 5.04
CA TYR A 83 -4.47 -1.34 3.92
C TYR A 83 -5.91 -1.80 4.18
N LEU A 84 -6.81 -0.83 4.30
CA LEU A 84 -8.25 -1.01 4.10
C LEU A 84 -8.65 -0.32 2.80
#